data_AF-A0A7C7GEL2-F1
#
_entry.id   AF-A0A7C7GEL2-F1
#
_cell.length_a   1.000
_cell.length_b   1.000
_cell.length_c   1.000
_cell.angle_alpha   90.00
_cell.angle_beta   90.00
_cell.angle_gamma   90.00
#
_symmetry.space_group_name_H-M   'P 1'
#
loop_
_entity.id
_entity.type
_entity.pdbx_description
1 polymer ?
#
loop_
_entity_poly.entity_id
_entity_poly.type
_entity_poly.pdbx_seq_one_letter_code
_entity_poly.pdbx_strand_id
1 'polypeptide(L)'
;MAQLGDFLKAINQSKKNLMDEDPMTEKEYLPFVVNRTLSYFLDTVLYANEANIRNTADKKLQFDLLLNSIRSNRRFSRWLKPDENKDIDAIKEYYGYSNQRAKEVLDLLTGEQLSFIHERLSKGGLKNDRREKGRAS
;
A
#
# COMPACT_ATOMS: atom_id res chain seq x y z
N MET A 1 -24.42 9.50 1.02
CA MET A 1 -23.22 8.76 0.59
C MET A 1 -22.11 9.08 1.56
N ALA A 2 -21.82 8.13 2.44
CA ALA A 2 -20.70 8.19 3.35
C ALA A 2 -19.40 7.90 2.59
N GLN A 3 -18.33 8.62 2.92
CA GLN A 3 -17.03 8.34 2.34
C GLN A 3 -16.25 7.36 3.22
N LEU A 4 -15.27 6.69 2.63
CA LEU A 4 -14.38 5.76 3.33
C LEU A 4 -13.71 6.39 4.57
N GLY A 5 -13.37 7.69 4.48
CA GLY A 5 -12.80 8.45 5.60
C GLY A 5 -13.76 8.60 6.78
N ASP A 6 -15.08 8.61 6.54
CA ASP A 6 -16.08 8.75 7.59
C ASP A 6 -16.16 7.49 8.45
N PHE A 7 -16.07 6.29 7.85
CA PHE A 7 -15.99 5.03 8.60
C PHE A 7 -14.74 4.94 9.47
N LEU A 8 -13.59 5.39 8.95
CA LEU A 8 -12.35 5.44 9.73
C LEU A 8 -12.45 6.43 10.89
N LYS A 9 -13.10 7.58 10.68
CA LYS A 9 -13.37 8.57 11.72
C LYS A 9 -14.36 8.05 12.76
N ALA A 10 -15.37 7.30 12.34
CA ALA A 10 -16.31 6.60 13.22
C ALA A 10 -15.59 5.62 14.13
N ILE A 11 -14.79 4.72 13.57
CA ILE A 11 -14.03 3.72 14.33
C ILE A 11 -13.01 4.39 15.25
N ASN A 12 -12.27 5.40 14.78
CA ASN A 12 -11.19 5.98 15.57
C ASN A 12 -11.64 7.05 16.57
N GLN A 13 -12.67 7.85 16.27
CA GLN A 13 -12.96 9.06 17.04
C GLN A 13 -14.42 9.19 17.43
N SER A 14 -15.34 9.31 16.46
CA SER A 14 -16.71 9.74 16.75
C SER A 14 -17.58 8.65 17.38
N LYS A 15 -17.24 7.37 17.21
CA LYS A 15 -18.00 6.23 17.73
C LYS A 15 -19.48 6.21 17.30
N LYS A 16 -19.77 6.87 16.18
CA LYS A 16 -21.08 6.93 15.57
C LYS A 16 -21.26 5.74 14.64
N ASN A 17 -22.32 4.96 14.81
CA ASN A 17 -22.62 3.87 13.89
C ASN A 17 -23.27 4.42 12.61
N LEU A 18 -22.49 4.54 11.53
CA LEU A 18 -22.98 5.07 10.25
C LEU A 18 -23.94 4.12 9.54
N MET A 19 -23.80 2.80 9.77
CA MET A 19 -24.61 1.78 9.11
C MET A 19 -25.98 1.59 9.75
N ASP A 20 -26.14 1.99 11.01
CA ASP A 20 -27.45 2.02 11.68
C ASP A 20 -28.30 3.23 11.25
N GLU A 21 -27.66 4.34 10.87
CA GLU A 21 -28.38 5.54 10.40
C GLU A 21 -28.87 5.41 8.96
N ASP A 22 -28.02 4.84 8.09
CA ASP A 22 -28.36 4.60 6.70
C ASP A 22 -27.80 3.23 6.26
N PRO A 23 -28.66 2.19 6.16
CA PRO A 23 -28.25 0.86 5.71
C PRO A 23 -27.62 0.85 4.30
N MET A 24 -27.86 1.86 3.47
CA MET A 24 -27.27 1.93 2.13
C MET A 24 -25.77 2.18 2.15
N THR A 25 -25.25 2.72 3.26
CA THR A 25 -23.82 2.99 3.47
C THR A 25 -22.97 1.71 3.55
N GLU A 26 -23.58 0.55 3.85
CA GLU A 26 -22.88 -0.73 3.88
C GLU A 26 -22.20 -1.06 2.53
N LYS A 27 -22.80 -0.61 1.42
CA LYS A 27 -22.22 -0.79 0.08
C LYS A 27 -20.92 -0.02 -0.10
N GLU A 28 -20.81 1.16 0.53
CA GLU A 28 -19.67 2.08 0.45
C GLU A 28 -18.52 1.64 1.38
N TYR A 29 -18.81 0.78 2.35
CA TYR A 29 -17.80 0.22 3.24
C TYR A 29 -16.90 -0.78 2.51
N LEU A 30 -15.58 -0.54 2.63
CA LEU A 30 -14.53 -1.37 2.06
C LEU A 30 -13.69 -1.97 3.20
N PRO A 31 -14.00 -3.21 3.66
CA PRO A 31 -13.31 -3.84 4.78
C PRO A 31 -11.79 -3.89 4.60
N PHE A 32 -11.32 -4.18 3.39
CA PHE A 32 -9.90 -4.22 3.06
C PHE A 32 -9.17 -2.92 3.41
N VAL A 33 -9.74 -1.78 3.01
CA VAL A 33 -9.10 -0.47 3.24
C VAL A 33 -9.10 -0.12 4.73
N VAL A 34 -10.19 -0.43 5.42
CA VAL A 34 -10.31 -0.18 6.86
C VAL A 34 -9.32 -1.04 7.63
N ASN A 35 -9.29 -2.35 7.37
CA ASN A 35 -8.37 -3.29 8.03
C ASN A 35 -6.90 -2.92 7.75
N ARG A 36 -6.57 -2.56 6.51
CA ARG A 36 -5.22 -2.11 6.15
C ARG A 36 -4.82 -0.81 6.85
N THR A 37 -5.76 0.10 7.06
CA THR A 37 -5.46 1.35 7.79
C THR A 37 -5.23 1.07 9.26
N LEU A 38 -6.02 0.18 9.86
CA LEU A 38 -5.91 -0.20 11.27
C LEU A 38 -4.70 -1.10 11.54
N SER A 39 -4.20 -1.85 10.55
CA SER A 39 -3.03 -2.73 10.74
C SER A 39 -1.72 -1.97 11.00
N TYR A 40 -1.66 -0.67 10.71
CA TYR A 40 -0.47 0.16 10.97
C TYR A 40 -0.25 0.47 12.46
N PHE A 41 -1.25 0.26 13.31
CA PHE A 41 -1.15 0.58 14.73
C PHE A 41 -1.15 -0.69 15.58
N LEU A 42 -0.20 -0.76 16.52
CA LEU A 42 -0.01 -1.91 17.41
C LEU A 42 -1.25 -2.24 18.24
N ASP A 43 -2.04 -1.23 18.62
CA ASP A 43 -3.25 -1.41 19.42
C ASP A 43 -4.45 -1.92 18.61
N THR A 44 -4.45 -1.75 17.29
CA THR A 44 -5.57 -2.15 16.41
C THR A 44 -5.24 -3.31 15.47
N VAL A 45 -3.98 -3.72 15.35
CA VAL A 45 -3.53 -4.78 14.43
C VAL A 45 -4.23 -6.12 14.67
N LEU A 46 -4.45 -6.49 15.94
CA LEU A 46 -5.12 -7.75 16.28
C LEU A 46 -6.58 -7.74 15.85
N TYR A 47 -7.30 -6.64 16.09
CA TYR A 47 -8.69 -6.49 15.66
C TYR A 47 -8.82 -6.48 14.13
N ALA A 48 -7.90 -5.80 13.43
CA ALA A 48 -7.85 -5.81 11.98
C ALA A 48 -7.60 -7.23 11.44
N ASN A 49 -6.75 -8.02 12.09
CA ASN A 49 -6.50 -9.41 11.72
C ASN A 49 -7.73 -10.30 11.94
N GLU A 50 -8.42 -10.16 13.07
CA GLU A 50 -9.66 -10.92 13.35
C GLU A 50 -10.76 -10.65 12.32
N ALA A 51 -10.91 -9.39 11.90
CA ALA A 51 -11.82 -9.00 10.82
C ALA A 51 -11.36 -9.57 9.46
N ASN A 52 -10.05 -9.59 9.20
CA ASN A 52 -9.48 -10.10 7.97
C ASN A 52 -9.64 -11.63 7.81
N ILE A 53 -9.51 -12.39 8.90
CA ILE A 53 -9.77 -13.85 8.90
C ILE A 53 -11.23 -14.13 8.53
N ARG A 54 -12.17 -13.28 8.98
CA ARG A 54 -13.61 -13.42 8.75
C ARG A 54 -14.08 -12.58 7.57
N ASN A 55 -13.38 -12.70 6.44
CA ASN A 55 -13.67 -11.91 5.23
C ASN A 55 -15.06 -12.18 4.62
N THR A 56 -15.67 -13.34 4.89
CA THR A 56 -17.01 -13.72 4.44
C THR A 56 -18.14 -13.18 5.31
N ALA A 57 -17.82 -12.64 6.48
CA ALA A 57 -18.82 -12.04 7.36
C ALA A 57 -19.38 -10.75 6.76
N ASP A 58 -20.62 -10.42 7.11
CA ASP A 58 -21.26 -9.20 6.63
C ASP A 58 -20.43 -7.96 6.99
N LYS A 59 -20.44 -6.99 6.07
CA LYS A 59 -19.68 -5.74 6.21
C LYS A 59 -20.11 -4.98 7.45
N LYS A 60 -21.41 -4.99 7.75
CA LYS A 60 -21.96 -4.43 8.98
C LYS A 60 -21.36 -5.06 10.24
N LEU A 61 -21.31 -6.39 10.30
CA LEU A 61 -20.73 -7.10 11.45
C LEU A 61 -19.25 -6.76 11.65
N GLN A 62 -18.49 -6.69 10.55
CA GLN A 62 -17.08 -6.29 10.62
C GLN A 62 -16.93 -4.84 11.11
N PHE A 63 -17.78 -3.92 10.63
CA PHE A 63 -17.78 -2.53 11.07
C PHE A 63 -18.14 -2.39 12.55
N ASP A 64 -19.22 -3.05 12.99
CA ASP A 64 -19.69 -3.01 14.38
C ASP A 64 -18.66 -3.58 15.34
N LEU A 65 -17.98 -4.68 14.97
CA LEU A 65 -16.88 -5.25 15.75
C LEU A 65 -15.78 -4.21 15.98
N LEU A 66 -15.30 -3.56 14.90
CA LEU A 66 -14.22 -2.58 14.97
C LEU A 66 -14.65 -1.31 15.71
N LEU A 67 -15.88 -0.85 15.49
CA LEU A 67 -16.44 0.34 16.12
C LEU A 67 -16.48 0.19 17.64
N ASN A 68 -16.95 -0.97 18.12
CA ASN A 68 -17.16 -1.24 19.54
C ASN A 68 -15.90 -1.71 20.27
N SER A 69 -15.01 -2.44 19.59
CA SER A 69 -13.82 -3.02 20.24
C SER A 69 -12.65 -2.04 20.34
N ILE A 70 -12.45 -1.21 19.32
CA ILE A 70 -11.30 -0.30 19.28
C ILE A 70 -11.57 0.89 20.21
N ARG A 71 -10.60 1.30 21.03
CA ARG A 71 -10.74 2.53 21.83
C ARG A 71 -10.61 3.78 20.95
N SER A 72 -11.36 4.83 21.28
CA SER A 72 -11.25 6.14 20.62
C SER A 72 -9.84 6.74 20.77
N ASN A 73 -9.19 7.04 19.65
CA ASN A 73 -7.88 7.71 19.59
C ASN A 73 -7.69 8.39 18.22
N ARG A 74 -6.80 9.38 18.13
CA ARG A 74 -6.43 10.02 16.85
C ARG A 74 -5.38 9.18 16.12
N ARG A 75 -5.85 8.25 15.28
CA ARG A 75 -5.00 7.41 14.43
C ARG A 75 -5.00 7.94 12.99
N PHE A 76 -3.81 8.20 12.45
CA PHE A 76 -3.61 8.52 11.04
C PHE A 76 -2.26 7.95 10.59
N SER A 77 -2.28 7.16 9.52
CA SER A 77 -1.08 6.62 8.91
C SER A 77 -1.15 6.84 7.41
N ARG A 78 0.00 7.14 6.82
CA ARG A 78 0.13 7.16 5.36
C ARG A 78 0.32 5.72 4.90
N TRP A 79 -0.26 5.38 3.76
CA TRP A 79 -0.04 4.07 3.17
C TRP A 79 1.42 3.94 2.77
N LEU A 80 2.09 2.92 3.32
CA LEU A 80 3.45 2.58 2.91
C LEU A 80 3.41 2.15 1.45
N LYS A 81 4.11 2.89 0.60
CA LYS A 81 4.38 2.51 -0.78
C LYS A 81 5.63 1.63 -0.77
N PRO A 82 5.66 0.54 -1.55
CA PRO A 82 6.89 -0.23 -1.73
C PRO A 82 7.96 0.68 -2.36
N ASP A 83 9.21 0.52 -1.93
CA ASP A 83 10.35 1.13 -2.63
C ASP A 83 10.53 0.43 -3.98
N GLU A 84 10.34 1.18 -5.07
CA GLU A 84 10.60 0.73 -6.42
C GLU A 84 12.10 0.81 -6.69
N ASN A 85 12.78 -0.34 -6.77
CA ASN A 85 14.18 -0.40 -7.15
C ASN A 85 14.30 -0.92 -8.58
N LYS A 86 14.69 -0.01 -9.48
CA LYS A 86 14.88 -0.28 -10.91
C LYS A 86 15.90 -1.39 -11.17
N ASP A 87 16.89 -1.56 -10.31
CA ASP A 87 17.91 -2.59 -10.44
C ASP A 87 17.33 -3.97 -10.18
N ILE A 88 16.45 -4.10 -9.19
CA ILE A 88 15.74 -5.35 -8.89
C ILE A 88 14.87 -5.75 -10.08
N ASP A 89 14.16 -4.80 -10.68
CA ASP A 89 13.30 -5.07 -11.82
C ASP A 89 14.10 -5.46 -13.07
N ALA A 90 15.25 -4.81 -13.30
CA ALA A 90 16.18 -5.19 -14.35
C ALA A 90 16.75 -6.61 -14.15
N ILE A 91 17.14 -6.98 -12.92
CA ILE A 91 17.64 -8.33 -12.61
C ILE A 91 16.56 -9.39 -12.88
N LYS A 92 15.30 -9.11 -12.52
CA LYS A 92 14.18 -10.01 -12.83
C LYS A 92 13.99 -10.19 -14.33
N GLU A 93 14.00 -9.10 -15.10
CA GLU A 93 13.79 -9.17 -16.55
C GLU A 93 14.95 -9.90 -17.25
N TYR A 94 16.18 -9.64 -16.83
CA TYR A 94 17.37 -10.22 -17.45
C TYR A 94 17.58 -11.70 -17.13
N TYR A 95 17.44 -12.09 -15.86
CA TYR A 95 17.69 -13.46 -15.42
C TYR A 95 16.42 -14.32 -15.23
N GLY A 96 15.23 -13.72 -15.33
CA GLY A 96 13.96 -14.43 -15.07
C GLY A 96 13.76 -14.80 -13.59
N TYR A 97 14.42 -14.10 -12.67
CA TYR A 97 14.38 -14.41 -11.24
C TYR A 97 13.09 -13.96 -10.56
N SER A 98 12.74 -14.65 -9.48
CA SER A 98 11.68 -14.21 -8.56
C SER A 98 12.12 -12.96 -7.79
N ASN A 99 11.15 -12.23 -7.22
CA ASN A 99 11.39 -11.00 -6.50
C ASN A 99 12.37 -11.15 -5.32
N GLN A 100 12.33 -12.30 -4.63
CA GLN A 100 13.24 -12.61 -3.53
C GLN A 100 14.65 -12.91 -4.03
N ARG A 101 14.78 -13.73 -5.08
CA ARG A 101 16.08 -14.06 -5.68
C ARG A 101 16.75 -12.82 -6.29
N ALA A 102 15.97 -11.92 -6.88
CA ALA A 102 16.51 -10.67 -7.41
C ALA A 102 17.09 -9.76 -6.32
N LYS A 103 16.52 -9.75 -5.11
CA LYS A 103 17.08 -9.03 -3.95
C LYS A 103 18.39 -9.65 -3.47
N GLU A 104 18.44 -10.98 -3.35
CA GLU A 104 19.66 -11.71 -2.96
C GLU A 104 20.81 -11.46 -3.96
N VAL A 105 20.49 -11.45 -5.25
CA VAL A 105 21.47 -11.25 -6.33
C VAL A 105 21.94 -9.80 -6.42
N LEU A 106 21.08 -8.82 -6.11
CA LEU A 106 21.44 -7.41 -6.12
C LEU A 106 22.68 -7.12 -5.26
N ASP A 107 22.77 -7.72 -4.07
CA ASP A 107 23.88 -7.54 -3.15
C ASP A 107 25.19 -8.19 -3.64
N LEU A 108 25.10 -9.13 -4.59
CA LEU A 108 26.25 -9.84 -5.17
C LEU A 108 26.80 -9.17 -6.44
N LEU A 109 25.99 -8.35 -7.12
CA LEU A 109 26.36 -7.73 -8.38
C LEU A 109 27.14 -6.43 -8.17
N THR A 110 28.18 -6.21 -8.96
CA THR A 110 28.89 -4.92 -8.98
C THR A 110 28.14 -3.88 -9.82
N GLY A 111 28.41 -2.59 -9.58
CA GLY A 111 27.79 -1.50 -10.34
C GLY A 111 28.03 -1.58 -11.86
N GLU A 112 29.16 -2.13 -12.29
CA GLU A 112 29.46 -2.38 -13.70
C GLU A 112 28.56 -3.47 -14.30
N GLN A 113 28.31 -4.56 -13.55
CA GLN A 113 27.44 -5.64 -13.98
C GLN A 113 25.98 -5.18 -14.06
N LEU A 114 25.52 -4.37 -13.11
CA LEU A 114 24.19 -3.75 -13.15
C LEU A 114 24.05 -2.83 -14.38
N SER A 115 25.05 -2.01 -14.66
CA SER A 115 25.06 -1.15 -15.85
C SER A 115 24.97 -1.97 -17.13
N PHE A 116 25.72 -3.07 -17.24
CA PHE A 116 25.64 -3.99 -18.37
C PHE A 116 24.26 -4.61 -18.54
N ILE A 117 23.61 -5.02 -17.44
CA ILE A 117 22.25 -5.57 -17.46
C ILE A 117 21.27 -4.51 -17.98
N HIS A 118 21.35 -3.28 -17.48
CA HIS A 118 20.51 -2.16 -17.94
C HIS A 118 20.74 -1.84 -19.42
N GLU A 119 21.98 -1.85 -19.90
CA GLU A 119 22.30 -1.66 -21.32
C GLU A 119 21.70 -2.74 -22.22
N ARG A 120 21.74 -4.00 -21.77
CA ARG A 120 21.15 -5.13 -22.51
C ARG A 120 19.62 -5.08 -22.56
N LEU A 121 19.00 -4.58 -21.49
CA LEU A 121 17.55 -4.42 -21.39
C LEU A 121 17.04 -3.14 -22.06
N SER A 122 17.93 -2.21 -22.38
CA SER A 122 17.60 -0.99 -23.13
C SER A 122 17.19 -1.32 -24.57
N LYS A 123 15.94 -1.71 -24.75
CA LYS A 123 15.24 -1.79 -26.04
C LYS A 123 15.15 -0.36 -26.57
N GLY A 124 15.89 -0.06 -27.64
CA GLY A 124 16.22 1.30 -28.09
C GLY A 124 15.08 2.33 -28.09
N GLY A 125 15.46 3.58 -27.84
CA GLY A 125 14.66 4.80 -27.93
C GLY A 125 15.60 6.01 -27.87
N LEU A 126 15.22 7.16 -28.45
CA LEU A 126 16.06 8.37 -28.45
C LEU A 126 16.42 8.73 -27.00
N LYS A 127 17.70 8.59 -26.62
CA LYS A 127 18.24 9.28 -25.44
C LYS A 127 18.01 10.76 -25.69
N ASN A 128 17.06 11.34 -24.98
CA ASN A 128 16.72 12.75 -25.11
C ASN A 128 17.81 13.54 -24.40
N ASP A 129 18.99 13.62 -25.03
CA ASP A 129 20.07 14.52 -24.66
C ASP A 129 19.59 15.95 -24.92
N ARG A 130 18.76 16.46 -24.01
CA ARG A 130 18.64 17.91 -23.84
C ARG A 130 19.98 18.37 -23.28
N ARG A 131 20.92 18.62 -24.19
CA ARG A 131 22.10 19.44 -23.94
C ARG A 131 21.59 20.74 -23.32
N GLU A 132 21.85 20.93 -22.03
CA GLU A 132 21.87 22.25 -21.44
C GLU A 132 22.95 23.03 -22.19
N LYS A 133 22.53 23.77 -23.23
CA LYS A 133 23.36 24.79 -23.83
C LYS A 133 23.65 25.78 -22.71
N GLY A 134 24.94 25.89 -22.38
CA GLY A 134 25.45 26.81 -21.37
C GLY A 134 24.81 28.18 -21.50
N ARG A 135 24.33 28.71 -20.38
CA ARG A 135 24.14 30.14 -20.21
C ARG A 135 25.53 30.78 -20.15
N ALA A 136 26.01 31.24 -21.29
CA ALA A 136 26.98 32.33 -21.33
C ALA A 136 26.18 33.65 -21.28
N SER A 137 26.25 34.34 -20.16
CA SER A 137 26.03 35.78 -20.00
C SER A 137 26.74 36.21 -18.72
#